data_AF-A0A034VGR2-F1
#
_entry.id   AF-A0A034VGR2-F1
#
_cell.length_a   1.000
_cell.length_b   1.000
_cell.length_c   1.000
_cell.angle_alpha   90.00
_cell.angle_beta   90.00
_cell.angle_gamma   90.00
#
_symmetry.space_group_name_H-M   'P 1'
#
loop_
_entity.id
_entity.type
_entity.pdbx_description
1 polymer ?
#
loop_
_entity_poly.entity_id
_entity_poly.type
_entity_poly.pdbx_seq_one_letter_code
_entity_poly.pdbx_strand_id
1 'polypeptide(L)'
;AEPLLPSYSNKLLRPHTIILRSMRSSPRHQRPPRSGSLQTSPPFENYTLGGAVPPSNVVKALVFTGAFSVGCFMSVTILEYENTRNMMIEKARQSKFPWLRRQNVNQERNVWQELKQEVKQHWDKLTPGERVFVPLCALNVIVFGLWRVPSLRNTMMTYFCSNPAGRAVCWPMFLSTFSHYSMFHLFANMYVLHSFSNAGVLSLGKEQFLGVYLSAGVIASLSSIIYKTVTSKPGLSIGASGAIMAILAYVCAKYPDTQLSILFLPMLNFSAGAAIKVIMGFDLAGCILGWKFFDHAAHLGGALFGLFWVYFGTELWQKRIPFLTMYHDLRKTK
;
A
#
# COMPACT_ATOMS: atom_id res chain seq x y z
N ALA A 1 6.63 -119.19 -1.71
CA ALA A 1 7.62 -118.51 -0.86
C ALA A 1 7.17 -117.07 -0.70
N GLU A 2 6.39 -116.83 0.35
CA GLU A 2 6.05 -115.51 0.93
C GLU A 2 7.11 -115.21 2.04
N PRO A 3 7.19 -114.05 2.73
CA PRO A 3 6.40 -112.79 2.63
C PRO A 3 7.19 -111.46 2.99
N LEU A 4 6.48 -110.32 3.03
CA LEU A 4 6.59 -109.15 3.97
C LEU A 4 7.84 -108.21 4.07
N LEU A 5 7.64 -106.94 3.63
CA LEU A 5 7.92 -105.59 4.24
C LEU A 5 9.27 -105.28 5.00
N PRO A 6 9.46 -104.08 5.64
CA PRO A 6 10.03 -102.83 5.12
C PRO A 6 11.28 -102.33 5.91
N SER A 7 11.96 -101.24 5.50
CA SER A 7 12.71 -100.38 6.46
C SER A 7 13.07 -98.99 5.93
N TYR A 8 12.86 -98.01 6.80
CA TYR A 8 13.23 -96.59 6.72
C TYR A 8 14.75 -96.37 6.85
N SER A 9 15.30 -95.32 6.24
CA SER A 9 15.97 -94.20 6.96
C SER A 9 16.86 -93.33 6.06
N ASN A 10 16.47 -92.05 6.02
CA ASN A 10 17.29 -90.84 6.12
C ASN A 10 18.13 -90.25 4.97
N LYS A 11 17.79 -88.96 4.77
CA LYS A 11 18.65 -87.79 4.50
C LYS A 11 19.15 -87.59 3.07
N LEU A 12 18.48 -86.69 2.35
CA LEU A 12 19.03 -85.37 2.03
C LEU A 12 17.94 -84.48 1.39
N LEU A 13 17.62 -83.38 2.09
CA LEU A 13 16.70 -82.33 1.67
C LEU A 13 17.20 -81.65 0.39
N ARG A 14 16.34 -81.53 -0.61
CA ARG A 14 16.49 -80.59 -1.73
C ARG A 14 15.67 -79.32 -1.43
N PRO A 15 16.23 -78.11 -1.61
CA PRO A 15 15.59 -76.88 -1.16
C PRO A 15 14.46 -76.46 -2.10
N HIS A 16 13.31 -76.15 -1.50
CA HIS A 16 12.18 -75.50 -2.13
C HIS A 16 12.54 -74.07 -2.57
N THR A 17 12.32 -73.77 -3.85
CA THR A 17 12.33 -72.42 -4.40
C THR A 17 11.07 -71.70 -3.93
N ILE A 18 11.17 -70.99 -2.80
CA ILE A 18 10.12 -70.07 -2.34
C ILE A 18 10.29 -68.76 -3.11
N ILE A 19 9.27 -68.42 -3.89
CA ILE A 19 9.11 -67.13 -4.55
C ILE A 19 8.94 -66.06 -3.46
N LEU A 20 10.05 -65.41 -3.09
CA LEU A 20 10.06 -64.25 -2.20
C LEU A 20 9.52 -63.04 -2.97
N ARG A 21 8.31 -62.63 -2.57
CA ARG A 21 7.69 -61.36 -2.93
C ARG A 21 8.62 -60.23 -2.48
N SER A 22 9.29 -59.58 -3.44
CA SER A 22 10.12 -58.40 -3.22
C SER A 22 9.29 -57.31 -2.52
N MET A 23 9.53 -57.11 -1.23
CA MET A 23 9.21 -55.85 -0.55
C MET A 23 10.13 -54.79 -1.13
N ARG A 24 9.63 -54.00 -2.09
CA ARG A 24 10.26 -52.73 -2.45
C ARG A 24 10.25 -51.85 -1.22
N SER A 25 11.42 -51.63 -0.64
CA SER A 25 11.69 -50.57 0.32
C SER A 25 11.34 -49.23 -0.33
N SER A 26 10.27 -48.60 0.15
CA SER A 26 9.96 -47.22 -0.20
C SER A 26 11.13 -46.34 0.25
N PRO A 27 11.68 -45.43 -0.58
CA PRO A 27 12.69 -44.51 -0.13
C PRO A 27 12.07 -43.64 0.97
N ARG A 28 12.57 -43.78 2.21
CA ARG A 28 12.34 -42.76 3.24
C ARG A 28 12.84 -41.44 2.65
N HIS A 29 11.92 -40.55 2.30
CA HIS A 29 12.24 -39.14 2.13
C HIS A 29 12.84 -38.65 3.45
N GLN A 30 14.16 -38.59 3.51
CA GLN A 30 14.89 -37.83 4.51
C GLN A 30 14.41 -36.38 4.37
N ARG A 31 13.63 -35.90 5.34
CA ARG A 31 13.40 -34.47 5.48
C ARG A 31 14.77 -33.83 5.73
N PRO A 32 15.15 -32.77 5.01
CA PRO A 32 16.38 -32.07 5.33
C PRO A 32 16.29 -31.53 6.77
N PRO A 33 17.42 -31.38 7.47
CA PRO A 33 17.42 -30.83 8.81
C PRO A 33 16.80 -29.43 8.77
N ARG A 34 15.80 -29.18 9.62
CA ARG A 34 15.30 -27.82 9.89
C ARG A 34 16.40 -27.07 10.62
N SER A 35 17.32 -26.46 9.89
CA SER A 35 18.10 -25.34 10.40
C SER A 35 17.11 -24.19 10.60
N GLY A 36 16.70 -23.97 11.85
CA GLY A 36 15.91 -22.81 12.25
C GLY A 36 16.74 -21.54 12.13
N SER A 37 16.85 -20.99 10.93
CA SER A 37 16.97 -19.55 10.74
C SER A 37 15.64 -19.08 10.16
N LEU A 38 14.98 -18.15 10.86
CA LEU A 38 13.89 -17.34 10.29
C LEU A 38 14.50 -16.40 9.26
N GLN A 39 15.09 -16.93 8.18
CA GLN A 39 15.45 -16.14 7.02
C GLN A 39 14.16 -15.82 6.29
N THR A 40 13.62 -14.63 6.58
CA THR A 40 12.53 -14.05 5.80
C THR A 40 13.07 -13.66 4.43
N SER A 41 13.19 -14.63 3.52
CA SER A 41 13.35 -14.35 2.11
C SER A 41 12.28 -13.34 1.67
N PRO A 42 12.63 -12.30 0.88
CA PRO A 42 11.63 -11.37 0.37
C PRO A 42 10.53 -12.15 -0.41
N PRO A 43 9.25 -11.74 -0.33
CA PRO A 43 8.11 -12.56 -0.77
C PRO A 43 8.10 -12.89 -2.28
N PHE A 44 8.98 -12.25 -3.06
CA PHE A 44 9.04 -12.29 -4.52
C PHE A 44 10.07 -13.26 -5.11
N GLU A 45 10.91 -13.89 -4.29
CA GLU A 45 12.09 -14.65 -4.75
C GLU A 45 11.74 -15.84 -5.68
N ASN A 46 10.49 -16.32 -5.66
CA ASN A 46 10.00 -17.43 -6.48
C ASN A 46 8.84 -17.06 -7.42
N TYR A 47 8.58 -15.78 -7.69
CA TYR A 47 7.45 -15.38 -8.54
C TYR A 47 7.90 -15.18 -10.00
N THR A 48 7.49 -16.08 -10.90
CA THR A 48 7.78 -15.96 -12.33
C THR A 48 6.88 -14.91 -12.97
N LEU A 49 7.41 -13.72 -13.19
CA LEU A 49 6.82 -12.67 -14.01
C LEU A 49 6.97 -13.02 -15.49
N GLY A 50 6.07 -13.86 -16.02
CA GLY A 50 6.04 -14.24 -17.43
C GLY A 50 4.72 -13.84 -18.09
N GLY A 51 4.81 -13.17 -19.24
CA GLY A 51 3.65 -12.89 -20.10
C GLY A 51 3.62 -11.46 -20.64
N ALA A 52 3.25 -11.32 -21.92
CA ALA A 52 2.92 -10.02 -22.49
C ALA A 52 1.71 -9.42 -21.74
N VAL A 53 1.75 -8.12 -21.48
CA VAL A 53 0.62 -7.43 -20.84
C VAL A 53 -0.56 -7.42 -21.82
N PRO A 54 -1.72 -7.99 -21.46
CA PRO A 54 -2.89 -7.96 -22.35
C PRO A 54 -3.32 -6.50 -22.61
N PRO A 55 -3.56 -6.08 -23.87
CA PRO A 55 -4.02 -4.70 -24.14
C PRO A 55 -5.31 -4.34 -23.40
N SER A 56 -6.20 -5.33 -23.19
CA SER A 56 -7.41 -5.15 -22.38
C SER A 56 -7.13 -4.75 -20.94
N ASN A 57 -5.99 -5.14 -20.37
CA ASN A 57 -5.61 -4.79 -18.99
C ASN A 57 -5.20 -3.33 -18.90
N VAL A 58 -4.56 -2.78 -19.93
CA VAL A 58 -4.23 -1.35 -19.99
C VAL A 58 -5.50 -0.51 -20.06
N VAL A 59 -6.48 -0.92 -20.89
CA VAL A 59 -7.77 -0.23 -20.98
C VAL A 59 -8.52 -0.29 -19.64
N LYS A 60 -8.58 -1.46 -18.99
CA LYS A 60 -9.18 -1.61 -17.65
C LYS A 60 -8.50 -0.71 -16.62
N ALA A 61 -7.17 -0.63 -16.64
CA ALA A 61 -6.40 0.22 -15.74
C ALA A 61 -6.76 1.70 -15.97
N LEU A 62 -6.81 2.15 -17.24
CA LEU A 62 -7.14 3.54 -17.59
C LEU A 62 -8.55 3.92 -17.14
N VAL A 63 -9.55 3.09 -17.44
CA VAL A 63 -10.95 3.31 -17.01
C VAL A 63 -11.04 3.33 -15.48
N PHE A 64 -10.37 2.38 -14.81
CA PHE A 64 -10.35 2.33 -13.35
C PHE A 64 -9.73 3.58 -12.74
N THR A 65 -8.60 4.06 -13.26
CA THR A 65 -7.96 5.30 -12.77
C THR A 65 -8.91 6.48 -12.86
N GLY A 66 -9.57 6.69 -14.00
CA GLY A 66 -10.53 7.78 -14.16
C GLY A 66 -11.70 7.67 -13.18
N ALA A 67 -12.37 6.51 -13.13
CA ALA A 67 -13.50 6.28 -12.25
C ALA A 67 -13.13 6.39 -10.76
N PHE A 68 -11.98 5.81 -10.37
CA PHE A 68 -11.48 5.85 -9.00
C PHE A 68 -11.16 7.29 -8.58
N SER A 69 -10.46 8.06 -9.41
CA SER A 69 -10.11 9.45 -9.09
C SER A 69 -11.36 10.33 -8.96
N VAL A 70 -12.33 10.21 -9.86
CA VAL A 70 -13.61 10.94 -9.75
C VAL A 70 -14.34 10.57 -8.46
N GLY A 71 -14.51 9.27 -8.20
CA GLY A 71 -15.15 8.78 -6.97
C GLY A 71 -14.42 9.19 -5.69
N CYS A 72 -13.08 9.24 -5.74
CA CYS A 72 -12.24 9.70 -4.65
C CYS A 72 -12.49 11.19 -4.35
N PHE A 73 -12.45 12.05 -5.37
CA PHE A 73 -12.71 13.49 -5.20
C PHE A 73 -14.14 13.78 -4.71
N MET A 74 -15.14 13.04 -5.19
CA MET A 74 -16.51 13.12 -4.65
C MET A 74 -16.56 12.69 -3.18
N SER A 75 -15.89 11.60 -2.82
CA SER A 75 -15.87 11.08 -1.45
C SER A 75 -15.21 12.07 -0.47
N VAL A 76 -14.06 12.64 -0.83
CA VAL A 76 -13.40 13.64 0.03
C VAL A 76 -14.19 14.94 0.12
N THR A 77 -14.96 15.30 -0.92
CA THR A 77 -15.89 16.44 -0.86
C THR A 77 -17.02 16.20 0.14
N ILE A 78 -17.58 14.99 0.17
CA ILE A 78 -18.57 14.59 1.19
C ILE A 78 -17.95 14.62 2.59
N LEU A 79 -16.73 14.11 2.74
CA LEU A 79 -16.01 14.14 4.02
C LEU A 79 -15.78 15.58 4.51
N GLU A 80 -15.38 16.49 3.62
CA GLU A 80 -15.19 17.92 3.92
C GLU A 80 -16.51 18.54 4.43
N TYR A 81 -17.62 18.25 3.75
CA TYR A 81 -18.94 18.71 4.13
C TYR A 81 -19.35 18.22 5.52
N GLU A 82 -19.28 16.90 5.76
CA GLU A 82 -19.71 16.31 7.03
C GLU A 82 -18.81 16.75 8.19
N ASN A 83 -17.50 16.90 7.96
CA ASN A 83 -16.56 17.45 8.94
C ASN A 83 -16.94 18.89 9.32
N THR A 84 -17.21 19.73 8.32
CA THR A 84 -17.59 21.14 8.51
C THR A 84 -18.91 21.26 9.25
N ARG A 85 -19.91 20.48 8.83
CA ARG A 85 -21.24 20.41 9.45
C ARG A 85 -21.16 19.97 10.91
N ASN A 86 -20.43 18.90 11.22
CA ASN A 86 -20.30 18.40 12.58
C ASN A 86 -19.63 19.43 13.49
N MET A 87 -18.60 20.12 13.00
CA MET A 87 -17.96 21.23 13.73
C MET A 87 -18.94 22.38 14.00
N MET A 88 -19.76 22.76 13.01
CA MET A 88 -20.76 23.83 13.18
C MET A 88 -21.84 23.43 14.20
N ILE A 89 -22.34 22.21 14.14
CA ILE A 89 -23.34 21.68 15.11
C ILE A 89 -22.75 21.65 16.51
N GLU A 90 -21.51 21.20 16.67
CA GLU A 90 -20.84 21.14 17.96
C GLU A 90 -20.67 22.55 18.55
N LYS A 91 -20.18 23.51 17.75
CA LYS A 91 -20.07 24.93 18.18
C LYS A 91 -21.43 25.53 18.53
N ALA A 92 -22.46 25.30 17.71
CA ALA A 92 -23.81 25.79 17.98
C ALA A 92 -24.40 25.19 19.27
N ARG A 93 -24.20 23.90 19.52
CA ARG A 93 -24.61 23.24 20.77
C ARG A 93 -23.87 23.82 21.97
N GLN A 94 -22.57 24.08 21.84
CA GLN A 94 -21.76 24.71 22.89
C GLN A 94 -22.23 26.14 23.20
N SER A 95 -22.58 26.93 22.18
CA SER A 95 -23.13 28.27 22.36
C SER A 95 -24.51 28.26 23.01
N LYS A 96 -25.37 27.28 22.69
CA LYS A 96 -26.74 27.18 23.23
C LYS A 96 -26.80 26.71 24.69
N PHE A 97 -25.90 25.83 25.12
CA PHE A 97 -25.91 25.30 26.49
C PHE A 97 -24.53 25.36 27.17
N PRO A 98 -24.05 26.55 27.56
CA PRO A 98 -22.75 26.70 28.22
C PRO A 98 -22.65 25.92 29.54
N TRP A 99 -23.76 25.77 30.27
CA TRP A 99 -23.82 25.04 31.54
C TRP A 99 -23.66 23.52 31.40
N LEU A 100 -23.95 22.95 30.23
CA LEU A 100 -23.93 21.50 30.01
C LEU A 100 -22.49 20.94 30.05
N ARG A 101 -21.50 21.83 29.93
CA ARG A 101 -20.07 21.53 30.08
C ARG A 101 -19.70 21.12 31.50
N ARG A 102 -20.47 21.56 32.53
CA ARG A 102 -20.13 21.33 33.95
C ARG A 102 -20.63 20.01 34.53
N GLN A 103 -21.57 19.32 33.88
CA GLN A 103 -22.28 18.19 34.51
C GLN A 103 -21.68 16.80 34.26
N ASN A 104 -20.71 16.65 33.35
CA ASN A 104 -20.08 15.34 33.05
C ASN A 104 -18.81 15.04 33.87
N VAL A 105 -18.53 15.80 34.93
CA VAL A 105 -17.27 15.66 35.71
C VAL A 105 -17.33 14.56 36.78
N ASN A 106 -18.51 13.98 37.06
CA ASN A 106 -18.68 12.91 38.06
C ASN A 106 -18.96 11.53 37.42
N GLN A 107 -18.44 11.27 36.23
CA GLN A 107 -18.50 9.93 35.65
C GLN A 107 -17.35 9.10 36.21
N GLU A 108 -17.65 7.92 36.79
CA GLU A 108 -16.64 6.96 37.25
C GLU A 108 -15.56 6.78 36.18
N ARG A 109 -14.32 7.13 36.54
CA ARG A 109 -13.16 7.04 35.66
C ARG A 109 -12.84 5.58 35.41
N ASN A 110 -13.50 5.00 34.42
CA ASN A 110 -13.13 3.71 33.90
C ASN A 110 -11.86 3.88 33.06
N VAL A 111 -10.95 2.90 33.10
CA VAL A 111 -9.68 2.88 32.34
C VAL A 111 -9.87 3.26 30.86
N TRP A 112 -10.98 2.86 30.26
CA TRP A 112 -11.34 3.21 28.88
C TRP A 112 -11.57 4.70 28.64
N GLN A 113 -12.12 5.42 29.62
CA GLN A 113 -12.34 6.86 29.52
C GLN A 113 -11.03 7.63 29.64
N GLU A 114 -10.13 7.19 30.53
CA GLU A 114 -8.78 7.75 30.67
C GLU A 114 -7.99 7.57 29.37
N LEU A 115 -7.94 6.35 28.85
CA LEU A 115 -7.28 6.06 27.57
C LEU A 115 -7.87 6.89 26.42
N LYS A 116 -9.20 7.00 26.34
CA LYS A 116 -9.86 7.83 25.32
C LYS A 116 -9.50 9.31 25.46
N GLN A 117 -9.40 9.81 26.68
CA GLN A 117 -9.04 11.20 26.96
C GLN A 117 -7.57 11.46 26.62
N GLU A 118 -6.66 10.56 26.98
CA GLU A 118 -5.24 10.65 26.64
C GLU A 118 -5.02 10.62 25.12
N VAL A 119 -5.65 9.68 24.41
CA VAL A 119 -5.59 9.61 22.94
C VAL A 119 -6.10 10.90 22.33
N LYS A 120 -7.23 11.44 22.83
CA LYS A 120 -7.77 12.71 22.35
C LYS A 120 -6.79 13.88 22.60
N GLN A 121 -6.20 13.96 23.79
CA GLN A 121 -5.22 15.00 24.11
C GLN A 121 -3.99 14.93 23.21
N HIS A 122 -3.47 13.73 22.91
CA HIS A 122 -2.37 13.57 21.98
C HIS A 122 -2.77 13.94 20.56
N TRP A 123 -3.95 13.50 20.12
CA TRP A 123 -4.50 13.86 18.80
C TRP A 123 -4.67 15.37 18.61
N ASP A 124 -5.13 16.06 19.64
CA ASP A 124 -5.37 17.50 19.60
C ASP A 124 -4.05 18.29 19.49
N LYS A 125 -2.93 17.74 19.97
CA LYS A 125 -1.59 18.34 19.83
C LYS A 125 -0.97 18.19 18.44
N LEU A 126 -1.47 17.27 17.62
CA LEU A 126 -0.94 17.02 16.28
C LEU A 126 -1.19 18.20 15.35
N THR A 127 -0.19 18.51 14.53
CA THR A 127 -0.31 19.43 13.39
C THR A 127 -1.38 18.96 12.40
N PRO A 128 -1.91 19.85 11.55
CA PRO A 128 -2.86 19.45 10.50
C PRO A 128 -2.31 18.34 9.59
N GLY A 129 -1.01 18.39 9.26
CA GLY A 129 -0.32 17.34 8.51
C GLY A 129 -0.31 15.99 9.23
N GLU A 130 0.08 15.98 10.51
CA GLU A 130 0.15 14.75 11.31
C GLU A 130 -1.22 14.08 11.47
N ARG A 131 -2.31 14.85 11.57
CA ARG A 131 -3.68 14.31 11.64
C ARG A 131 -4.10 13.55 10.37
N VAL A 132 -3.45 13.81 9.24
CA VAL A 132 -3.64 13.02 8.00
C VAL A 132 -2.59 11.91 7.88
N PHE A 133 -1.34 12.22 8.24
CA PHE A 133 -0.23 11.27 8.18
C PHE A 133 -0.43 10.06 9.09
N VAL A 134 -0.82 10.25 10.36
CA VAL A 134 -0.90 9.18 11.36
C VAL A 134 -1.85 8.05 10.91
N PRO A 135 -3.08 8.33 10.44
CA PRO A 135 -3.94 7.30 9.86
C PRO A 135 -3.33 6.57 8.65
N LEU A 136 -2.71 7.31 7.72
CA LEU A 136 -2.05 6.71 6.55
C LEU A 136 -0.89 5.80 6.95
N CYS A 137 -0.07 6.24 7.91
CA CYS A 137 1.04 5.47 8.46
C CYS A 137 0.53 4.20 9.16
N ALA A 138 -0.50 4.31 9.99
CA ALA A 138 -1.13 3.16 10.65
C ALA A 138 -1.64 2.13 9.64
N LEU A 139 -2.32 2.56 8.57
CA LEU A 139 -2.78 1.66 7.50
C LEU A 139 -1.61 0.95 6.82
N ASN A 140 -0.53 1.67 6.50
CA ASN A 140 0.67 1.07 5.90
C ASN A 140 1.35 0.06 6.83
N VAL A 141 1.42 0.34 8.12
CA VAL A 141 1.97 -0.60 9.13
C VAL A 141 1.10 -1.85 9.25
N ILE A 142 -0.23 -1.70 9.23
CA ILE A 142 -1.16 -2.84 9.24
C ILE A 142 -0.94 -3.70 8.00
N VAL A 143 -0.95 -3.12 6.81
CA VAL A 143 -0.73 -3.84 5.54
C VAL A 143 0.65 -4.52 5.52
N PHE A 144 1.68 -3.86 6.04
CA PHE A 144 3.01 -4.47 6.22
C PHE A 144 2.98 -5.67 7.17
N GLY A 145 2.19 -5.61 8.25
CA GLY A 145 1.94 -6.75 9.14
C GLY A 145 1.23 -7.90 8.43
N LEU A 146 0.23 -7.62 7.58
CA LEU A 146 -0.49 -8.63 6.81
C LEU A 146 0.43 -9.41 5.85
N TRP A 147 1.48 -8.78 5.32
CA TRP A 147 2.51 -9.46 4.53
C TRP A 147 3.26 -10.56 5.32
N ARG A 148 3.21 -10.55 6.66
CA ARG A 148 3.90 -11.53 7.51
C ARG A 148 3.03 -12.73 7.87
N VAL A 149 1.76 -12.73 7.48
CA VAL A 149 0.83 -13.82 7.73
C VAL A 149 0.87 -14.80 6.54
N PRO A 150 1.40 -16.04 6.70
CA PRO A 150 1.60 -16.95 5.56
C PRO A 150 0.30 -17.31 4.83
N SER A 151 -0.83 -17.41 5.54
CA SER A 151 -2.14 -17.71 4.95
C SER A 151 -2.66 -16.61 4.04
N LEU A 152 -2.20 -15.36 4.21
CA LEU A 152 -2.62 -14.22 3.39
C LEU A 152 -1.74 -14.03 2.15
N ARG A 153 -0.64 -14.78 1.99
CA ARG A 153 0.36 -14.56 0.92
C ARG A 153 -0.26 -14.44 -0.47
N ASN A 154 -1.17 -15.33 -0.83
CA ASN A 154 -1.81 -15.32 -2.15
C ASN A 154 -2.67 -14.07 -2.35
N THR A 155 -3.43 -13.67 -1.32
CA THR A 155 -4.22 -12.44 -1.32
C THR A 155 -3.33 -11.22 -1.47
N MET A 156 -2.23 -11.15 -0.71
CA MET A 156 -1.28 -10.04 -0.78
C MET A 156 -0.63 -9.94 -2.15
N MET A 157 -0.18 -11.06 -2.72
CA MET A 157 0.39 -11.08 -4.07
C MET A 157 -0.61 -10.71 -5.16
N THR A 158 -1.89 -11.05 -4.99
CA THR A 158 -2.94 -10.81 -6.00
C THR A 158 -3.50 -9.39 -5.94
N TYR A 159 -3.70 -8.86 -4.73
CA TYR A 159 -4.43 -7.60 -4.51
C TYR A 159 -3.55 -6.47 -4.01
N PHE A 160 -2.39 -6.74 -3.41
CA PHE A 160 -1.49 -5.74 -2.83
C PHE A 160 -0.19 -5.59 -3.63
N CYS A 161 -0.06 -6.26 -4.78
CA CYS A 161 0.99 -6.05 -5.77
C CYS A 161 0.39 -5.74 -7.12
N SER A 162 0.72 -4.59 -7.69
CA SER A 162 0.29 -4.25 -9.05
C SER A 162 1.10 -5.04 -10.06
N ASN A 163 0.44 -5.99 -10.73
CA ASN A 163 0.99 -6.80 -11.80
C ASN A 163 0.21 -6.51 -13.10
N PRO A 164 0.80 -5.87 -14.11
CA PRO A 164 0.09 -5.56 -15.36
C PRO A 164 -0.39 -6.80 -16.12
N ALA A 165 0.33 -7.92 -16.00
CA ALA A 165 -0.02 -9.20 -16.60
C ALA A 165 -0.91 -10.07 -15.66
N GLY A 166 -1.26 -9.56 -14.48
CA GLY A 166 -2.07 -10.27 -13.49
C GLY A 166 -3.53 -10.40 -13.90
N ARG A 167 -4.23 -11.33 -13.23
CA ARG A 167 -5.70 -11.50 -13.38
C ARG A 167 -6.47 -10.32 -12.78
N ALA A 168 -6.03 -9.83 -11.63
CA ALA A 168 -6.55 -8.62 -11.01
C ALA A 168 -5.64 -7.45 -11.40
N VAL A 169 -6.21 -6.40 -12.00
CA VAL A 169 -5.47 -5.22 -12.44
C VAL A 169 -5.90 -3.99 -11.65
N CYS A 170 -7.22 -3.78 -11.52
CA CYS A 170 -7.78 -2.55 -10.98
C CYS A 170 -7.51 -2.36 -9.47
N TRP A 171 -7.99 -3.26 -8.61
CA TRP A 171 -7.78 -3.14 -7.15
C TRP A 171 -6.30 -3.08 -6.74
N PRO A 172 -5.39 -3.86 -7.34
CA PRO A 172 -3.96 -3.72 -7.08
C PRO A 172 -3.39 -2.34 -7.31
N MET A 173 -3.89 -1.56 -8.29
CA MET A 173 -3.40 -0.20 -8.54
C MET A 173 -3.57 0.73 -7.34
N PHE A 174 -4.59 0.50 -6.53
CA PHE A 174 -4.88 1.27 -5.32
C PHE A 174 -4.23 0.65 -4.08
N LEU A 175 -4.44 -0.65 -3.87
CA LEU A 175 -4.00 -1.33 -2.65
C LEU A 175 -2.47 -1.49 -2.60
N SER A 176 -1.78 -1.53 -3.75
CA SER A 176 -0.31 -1.54 -3.78
C SER A 176 0.31 -0.28 -3.20
N THR A 177 -0.42 0.85 -3.20
CA THR A 177 0.03 2.11 -2.57
C THR A 177 0.27 1.94 -1.06
N PHE A 178 -0.36 0.97 -0.41
CA PHE A 178 -0.19 0.70 1.02
C PHE A 178 0.81 -0.43 1.31
N SER A 179 1.43 -1.00 0.28
CA SER A 179 2.20 -2.25 0.39
C SER A 179 3.70 -2.03 0.35
N HIS A 180 4.41 -2.63 1.29
CA HIS A 180 5.85 -2.50 1.42
C HIS A 180 6.48 -3.87 1.68
N TYR A 181 7.58 -4.18 1.00
CA TYR A 181 8.22 -5.50 1.09
C TYR A 181 9.30 -5.61 2.16
N SER A 182 9.91 -4.47 2.52
CA SER A 182 10.97 -4.40 3.52
C SER A 182 10.68 -3.29 4.53
N MET A 183 11.23 -3.43 5.73
CA MET A 183 11.08 -2.44 6.79
C MET A 183 11.72 -1.10 6.40
N PHE A 184 12.87 -1.13 5.73
CA PHE A 184 13.52 0.08 5.21
C PHE A 184 12.66 0.78 4.16
N HIS A 185 12.02 0.03 3.25
CA HIS A 185 11.13 0.61 2.25
C HIS A 185 9.92 1.29 2.92
N LEU A 186 9.30 0.67 3.92
CA LEU A 186 8.22 1.28 4.70
C LEU A 186 8.70 2.55 5.42
N PHE A 187 9.84 2.47 6.12
CA PHE A 187 10.42 3.58 6.87
C PHE A 187 10.69 4.79 5.97
N ALA A 188 11.38 4.59 4.84
CA ALA A 188 11.71 5.66 3.91
C ALA A 188 10.44 6.35 3.36
N ASN A 189 9.42 5.57 2.98
CA ASN A 189 8.15 6.14 2.51
C ASN A 189 7.44 6.95 3.60
N MET A 190 7.30 6.40 4.81
CA MET A 190 6.61 7.09 5.89
C MET A 190 7.38 8.33 6.37
N TYR A 191 8.72 8.28 6.34
CA TYR A 191 9.56 9.43 6.65
C TYR A 191 9.36 10.58 5.66
N VAL A 192 9.41 10.31 4.35
CA VAL A 192 9.18 11.35 3.33
C VAL A 192 7.74 11.85 3.41
N LEU A 193 6.76 10.96 3.52
CA LEU A 193 5.36 11.36 3.65
C LEU A 193 5.14 12.27 4.85
N HIS A 194 5.66 11.92 6.04
CA HIS A 194 5.58 12.73 7.24
C HIS A 194 6.17 14.14 7.02
N SER A 195 7.37 14.20 6.45
CA SER A 195 8.13 15.44 6.23
C SER A 195 7.38 16.45 5.36
N PHE A 196 6.63 15.97 4.35
CA PHE A 196 5.88 16.83 3.44
C PHE A 196 4.38 16.93 3.74
N SER A 197 3.86 16.13 4.68
CA SER A 197 2.42 16.10 5.00
C SER A 197 1.93 17.45 5.53
N ASN A 198 2.68 18.11 6.43
CA ASN A 198 2.22 19.37 6.99
C ASN A 198 2.18 20.49 5.94
N ALA A 199 3.24 20.65 5.14
CA ALA A 199 3.26 21.63 4.05
C ALA A 199 2.15 21.35 3.01
N GLY A 200 1.97 20.09 2.63
CA GLY A 200 0.92 19.68 1.70
C GLY A 200 -0.49 19.96 2.23
N VAL A 201 -0.77 19.58 3.48
CA VAL A 201 -2.09 19.80 4.11
C VAL A 201 -2.37 21.28 4.37
N LEU A 202 -1.36 22.09 4.73
CA LEU A 202 -1.56 23.54 4.88
C LEU A 202 -1.86 24.22 3.54
N SER A 203 -1.30 23.71 2.44
CA SER A 203 -1.51 24.25 1.09
C SER A 203 -2.84 23.81 0.46
N LEU A 204 -3.21 22.53 0.62
CA LEU A 204 -4.39 21.93 -0.03
C LEU A 204 -5.62 21.85 0.89
N GLY A 205 -5.42 21.84 2.20
CA GLY A 205 -6.42 21.31 3.14
C GLY A 205 -6.38 19.78 3.21
N LYS A 206 -6.87 19.22 4.32
CA LYS A 206 -6.74 17.80 4.64
C LYS A 206 -7.52 16.88 3.67
N GLU A 207 -8.72 17.29 3.25
CA GLU A 207 -9.55 16.50 2.33
C GLU A 207 -9.00 16.50 0.90
N GLN A 208 -8.60 17.67 0.40
CA GLN A 208 -7.98 17.77 -0.93
C GLN A 208 -6.63 17.03 -0.96
N PHE A 209 -5.81 17.15 0.09
CA PHE A 209 -4.57 16.39 0.22
C PHE A 209 -4.83 14.88 0.10
N LEU A 210 -5.84 14.36 0.82
CA LEU A 210 -6.19 12.95 0.76
C LEU A 210 -6.66 12.53 -0.64
N GLY A 211 -7.50 13.36 -1.29
CA GLY A 211 -7.97 13.10 -2.66
C GLY A 211 -6.83 13.06 -3.67
N VAL A 212 -5.88 13.99 -3.56
CA VAL A 212 -4.65 14.02 -4.38
C VAL A 212 -3.78 12.80 -4.10
N TYR A 213 -3.51 12.46 -2.85
CA TYR A 213 -2.66 11.34 -2.47
C TYR A 213 -3.20 10.00 -3.01
N LEU A 214 -4.49 9.71 -2.81
CA LEU A 214 -5.10 8.45 -3.25
C LEU A 214 -5.21 8.38 -4.78
N SER A 215 -5.57 9.49 -5.44
CA SER A 215 -5.60 9.57 -6.91
C SER A 215 -4.21 9.42 -7.51
N ALA A 216 -3.20 10.04 -6.90
CA ALA A 216 -1.81 9.91 -7.30
C ALA A 216 -1.32 8.46 -7.25
N GLY A 217 -1.74 7.69 -6.23
CA GLY A 217 -1.42 6.27 -6.12
C GLY A 217 -1.89 5.47 -7.34
N VAL A 218 -3.14 5.64 -7.75
CA VAL A 218 -3.69 4.92 -8.92
C VAL A 218 -3.13 5.43 -10.25
N ILE A 219 -2.82 6.73 -10.36
CA ILE A 219 -2.18 7.33 -11.55
C ILE A 219 -0.74 6.84 -11.70
N ALA A 220 0.03 6.81 -10.61
CA ALA A 220 1.37 6.24 -10.59
C ALA A 220 1.37 4.76 -11.01
N SER A 221 0.42 3.98 -10.47
CA SER A 221 0.22 2.59 -10.90
C SER A 221 -0.11 2.48 -12.39
N LEU A 222 -0.95 3.37 -12.95
CA LEU A 222 -1.24 3.41 -14.38
C LEU A 222 0.01 3.71 -15.21
N SER A 223 0.82 4.70 -14.82
CA SER A 223 2.07 5.03 -15.50
C SER A 223 3.04 3.85 -15.50
N SER A 224 3.15 3.12 -14.39
CA SER A 224 3.93 1.88 -14.30
C SER A 224 3.41 0.79 -15.25
N ILE A 225 2.09 0.58 -15.30
CA ILE A 225 1.46 -0.39 -16.21
C ILE A 225 1.74 -0.05 -17.67
N ILE A 226 1.56 1.22 -18.06
CA ILE A 226 1.82 1.69 -19.42
C ILE A 226 3.29 1.46 -19.79
N TYR A 227 4.21 1.90 -18.93
CA TYR A 227 5.65 1.75 -19.17
C TYR A 227 6.07 0.28 -19.31
N LYS A 228 5.61 -0.60 -18.40
CA LYS A 228 5.92 -2.04 -18.45
C LYS A 228 5.32 -2.73 -19.67
N THR A 229 4.17 -2.26 -20.14
CA THR A 229 3.55 -2.73 -21.39
C THR A 229 4.38 -2.34 -22.59
N VAL A 230 4.73 -1.06 -22.71
CA VAL A 230 5.50 -0.52 -23.85
C VAL A 230 6.90 -1.14 -23.91
N THR A 231 7.55 -1.34 -22.76
CA THR A 231 8.91 -1.89 -22.70
C THR A 231 8.97 -3.41 -22.66
N SER A 232 7.82 -4.10 -22.61
CA SER A 232 7.72 -5.56 -22.46
C SER A 232 8.55 -6.13 -21.29
N LYS A 233 8.69 -5.34 -20.21
CA LYS A 233 9.42 -5.72 -18.99
C LYS A 233 8.41 -5.96 -17.86
N PRO A 234 7.96 -7.21 -17.64
CA PRO A 234 7.02 -7.49 -16.56
C PRO A 234 7.68 -7.27 -15.20
N GLY A 235 6.95 -6.68 -14.27
CA GLY A 235 7.45 -6.35 -12.94
C GLY A 235 6.33 -6.01 -11.98
N LEU A 236 6.42 -6.49 -10.74
CA LEU A 236 5.49 -6.09 -9.68
C LEU A 236 5.80 -4.67 -9.23
N SER A 237 4.75 -3.88 -8.99
CA SER A 237 4.86 -2.58 -8.33
C SER A 237 4.20 -2.61 -6.97
N ILE A 238 4.88 -2.07 -5.97
CA ILE A 238 4.37 -1.85 -4.62
C ILE A 238 5.02 -0.62 -4.01
N GLY A 239 4.29 0.06 -3.13
CA GLY A 239 4.81 1.17 -2.33
C GLY A 239 3.95 2.42 -2.45
N ALA A 240 4.01 3.23 -1.40
CA ALA A 240 3.39 4.56 -1.37
C ALA A 240 4.13 5.58 -2.25
N SER A 241 5.31 5.24 -2.78
CA SER A 241 6.27 6.17 -3.34
C SER A 241 5.71 6.98 -4.50
N GLY A 242 4.91 6.40 -5.39
CA GLY A 242 4.24 7.14 -6.47
C GLY A 242 3.30 8.24 -5.94
N ALA A 243 2.50 7.94 -4.91
CA ALA A 243 1.63 8.94 -4.27
C ALA A 243 2.43 10.02 -3.53
N ILE A 244 3.50 9.61 -2.85
CA ILE A 244 4.43 10.52 -2.17
C ILE A 244 5.13 11.43 -3.17
N MET A 245 5.54 10.90 -4.33
CA MET A 245 6.15 11.68 -5.39
C MET A 245 5.22 12.78 -5.93
N ALA A 246 3.91 12.56 -5.95
CA ALA A 246 2.95 13.61 -6.28
C ALA A 246 2.90 14.73 -5.23
N ILE A 247 2.84 14.37 -3.95
CA ILE A 247 2.85 15.35 -2.85
C ILE A 247 4.18 16.12 -2.83
N LEU A 248 5.29 15.41 -2.98
CA LEU A 248 6.62 15.99 -3.05
C LEU A 248 6.73 16.97 -4.23
N ALA A 249 6.34 16.54 -5.44
CA ALA A 249 6.37 17.39 -6.62
C ALA A 249 5.47 18.63 -6.45
N TYR A 250 4.26 18.45 -5.91
CA TYR A 250 3.35 19.55 -5.64
C TYR A 250 3.96 20.58 -4.68
N VAL A 251 4.46 20.13 -3.52
CA VAL A 251 5.02 21.04 -2.50
C VAL A 251 6.30 21.70 -3.02
N CYS A 252 7.22 20.94 -3.61
CA CYS A 252 8.49 21.47 -4.11
C CYS A 252 8.31 22.45 -5.28
N ALA A 253 7.34 22.23 -6.16
CA ALA A 253 7.05 23.17 -7.25
C ALA A 253 6.27 24.40 -6.76
N LYS A 254 5.43 24.28 -5.73
CA LYS A 254 4.72 25.41 -5.14
C LYS A 254 5.60 26.31 -4.29
N TYR A 255 6.60 25.73 -3.61
CA TYR A 255 7.54 26.43 -2.72
C TYR A 255 8.99 26.11 -3.11
N PRO A 256 9.46 26.54 -4.30
CA PRO A 256 10.74 26.12 -4.86
C PRO A 256 11.96 26.60 -4.06
N ASP A 257 11.85 27.73 -3.37
CA ASP A 257 12.93 28.35 -2.62
C ASP A 257 13.09 27.79 -1.20
N THR A 258 12.18 26.92 -0.75
CA THR A 258 12.29 26.26 0.55
C THR A 258 13.55 25.41 0.59
N GLN A 259 14.39 25.64 1.60
CA GLN A 259 15.60 24.86 1.82
C GLN A 259 15.26 23.52 2.46
N LEU A 260 15.67 22.44 1.80
CA LEU A 260 15.55 21.09 2.31
C LEU A 260 16.92 20.61 2.80
N SER A 261 16.93 19.92 3.92
CA SER A 261 18.12 19.30 4.49
C SER A 261 18.07 17.78 4.33
N ILE A 262 19.22 17.15 4.10
CA ILE A 262 19.31 15.68 4.09
C ILE A 262 19.29 15.18 5.54
N LEU A 263 18.51 14.13 5.82
CA LEU A 263 18.30 13.54 7.15
C LEU A 263 19.59 13.30 7.97
N PHE A 264 20.75 13.13 7.32
CA PHE A 264 22.04 12.87 7.97
C PHE A 264 23.13 13.89 7.66
N LEU A 265 22.84 14.92 6.86
CA LEU A 265 23.80 15.96 6.49
C LEU A 265 23.08 17.33 6.55
N PRO A 266 22.69 17.81 7.75
CA PRO A 266 21.94 19.06 7.90
C PRO A 266 22.72 20.30 7.44
N MET A 267 24.05 20.17 7.28
CA MET A 267 24.90 21.22 6.73
C MET A 267 24.73 21.40 5.21
N LEU A 268 24.18 20.39 4.51
CA LEU A 268 23.89 20.45 3.09
C LEU A 268 22.42 20.81 2.90
N ASN A 269 22.19 22.05 2.47
CA ASN A 269 20.87 22.56 2.13
C ASN A 269 20.79 22.79 0.62
N PHE A 270 19.68 22.39 0.03
CA PHE A 270 19.37 22.65 -1.37
C PHE A 270 17.93 23.13 -1.50
N SER A 271 17.64 23.88 -2.57
CA SER A 271 16.30 24.35 -2.84
C SER A 271 15.38 23.18 -3.22
N ALA A 272 14.14 23.21 -2.73
CA ALA A 272 13.11 22.23 -3.05
C ALA A 272 12.90 22.10 -4.57
N GLY A 273 13.00 23.22 -5.30
CA GLY A 273 12.96 23.24 -6.77
C GLY A 273 14.11 22.47 -7.43
N ALA A 274 15.32 22.51 -6.87
CA ALA A 274 16.43 21.70 -7.36
C ALA A 274 16.22 20.22 -7.03
N ALA A 275 15.73 19.91 -5.83
CA ALA A 275 15.44 18.56 -5.38
C ALA A 275 14.53 17.81 -6.35
N ILE A 276 13.38 18.41 -6.67
CA ILE A 276 12.39 17.74 -7.54
C ILE A 276 12.92 17.53 -8.96
N LYS A 277 13.69 18.48 -9.51
CA LYS A 277 14.33 18.33 -10.83
C LYS A 277 15.32 17.18 -10.86
N VAL A 278 16.16 17.06 -9.82
CA VAL A 278 17.14 15.97 -9.70
C VAL A 278 16.45 14.63 -9.57
N ILE A 279 15.43 14.51 -8.69
CA ILE A 279 14.70 13.26 -8.47
C ILE A 279 13.99 12.83 -9.77
N MET A 280 13.26 13.74 -10.42
CA MET A 280 12.60 13.43 -11.69
C MET A 280 13.59 13.09 -12.81
N GLY A 281 14.74 13.76 -12.87
CA GLY A 281 15.81 13.43 -13.82
C GLY A 281 16.38 12.03 -13.59
N PHE A 282 16.57 11.64 -12.32
CA PHE A 282 17.01 10.31 -11.95
C PHE A 282 15.97 9.23 -12.32
N ASP A 283 14.68 9.47 -12.07
CA ASP A 283 13.62 8.54 -12.48
C ASP A 283 13.49 8.44 -14.00
N LEU A 284 13.63 9.56 -14.73
CA LEU A 284 13.64 9.54 -16.19
C LEU A 284 14.82 8.72 -16.72
N ALA A 285 16.02 8.92 -16.17
CA ALA A 285 17.20 8.12 -16.51
C ALA A 285 16.96 6.63 -16.17
N GLY A 286 16.36 6.33 -15.02
CA GLY A 286 15.99 4.97 -14.62
C GLY A 286 15.01 4.29 -15.60
N CYS A 287 14.04 5.03 -16.13
CA CYS A 287 13.16 4.55 -17.20
C CYS A 287 13.92 4.30 -18.51
N ILE A 288 14.76 5.24 -18.96
CA ILE A 288 15.49 5.11 -20.23
C ILE A 288 16.51 3.96 -20.17
N LEU A 289 17.27 3.88 -19.08
CA LEU A 289 18.32 2.88 -18.87
C LEU A 289 17.77 1.54 -18.36
N GLY A 290 16.50 1.48 -17.98
CA GLY A 290 15.82 0.25 -17.57
C GLY A 290 16.25 -0.29 -16.21
N TRP A 291 16.58 0.59 -15.26
CA TRP A 291 16.90 0.20 -13.89
C TRP A 291 15.70 -0.46 -13.18
N LYS A 292 15.99 -1.37 -12.24
CA LYS A 292 14.99 -2.21 -11.56
C LYS A 292 14.88 -1.98 -10.05
N PHE A 293 15.67 -1.07 -9.49
CA PHE A 293 15.70 -0.82 -8.04
C PHE A 293 14.43 -0.11 -7.54
N PHE A 294 13.81 0.72 -8.39
CA PHE A 294 12.57 1.45 -8.09
C PHE A 294 11.60 1.35 -9.26
N ASP A 295 10.32 1.61 -8.98
CA ASP A 295 9.33 1.81 -10.03
C ASP A 295 9.38 3.25 -10.55
N HIS A 296 10.42 3.53 -11.33
CA HIS A 296 10.71 4.87 -11.86
C HIS A 296 9.55 5.47 -12.66
N ALA A 297 8.81 4.64 -13.39
CA ALA A 297 7.63 5.07 -14.13
C ALA A 297 6.47 5.46 -13.21
N ALA A 298 6.26 4.74 -12.10
CA ALA A 298 5.31 5.13 -11.07
C ALA A 298 5.70 6.46 -10.42
N HIS A 299 6.98 6.65 -10.09
CA HIS A 299 7.47 7.90 -9.50
C HIS A 299 7.26 9.09 -10.44
N LEU A 300 7.65 8.95 -11.70
CA LEU A 300 7.47 10.00 -12.70
C LEU A 300 5.99 10.30 -12.94
N GLY A 301 5.14 9.28 -13.03
CA GLY A 301 3.68 9.44 -13.16
C GLY A 301 3.06 10.21 -11.99
N GLY A 302 3.45 9.85 -10.77
CA GLY A 302 3.06 10.58 -9.56
C GLY A 302 3.54 12.03 -9.56
N ALA A 303 4.82 12.26 -9.86
CA ALA A 303 5.40 13.60 -9.91
C ALA A 303 4.71 14.50 -10.96
N LEU A 304 4.46 13.97 -12.16
CA LEU A 304 3.72 14.68 -13.21
C LEU A 304 2.29 15.02 -12.78
N PHE A 305 1.60 14.12 -12.07
CA PHE A 305 0.29 14.43 -11.51
C PHE A 305 0.36 15.51 -10.42
N GLY A 306 1.38 15.49 -9.57
CA GLY A 306 1.64 16.56 -8.58
C GLY A 306 1.85 17.92 -9.25
N LEU A 307 2.68 17.97 -10.30
CA LEU A 307 2.90 19.18 -11.10
C LEU A 307 1.61 19.65 -11.78
N PHE A 308 0.86 18.73 -12.39
CA PHE A 308 -0.46 19.02 -12.95
C PHE A 308 -1.37 19.67 -11.90
N TRP A 309 -1.36 19.17 -10.66
CA TRP A 309 -2.18 19.73 -9.59
C TRP A 309 -1.73 21.15 -9.15
N VAL A 310 -0.45 21.50 -9.30
CA VAL A 310 0.02 22.88 -9.06
C VAL A 310 -0.62 23.87 -10.03
N TYR A 311 -0.72 23.51 -11.31
CA TYR A 311 -1.24 24.41 -12.35
C TYR A 311 -2.76 24.41 -12.45
N PHE A 312 -3.42 23.26 -12.28
CA PHE A 312 -4.85 23.09 -12.54
C PHE A 312 -5.67 22.74 -11.29
N GLY A 313 -5.02 22.33 -10.20
CA GLY A 313 -5.69 21.78 -9.02
C GLY A 313 -6.63 22.77 -8.34
N THR A 314 -6.31 24.07 -8.34
CA THR A 314 -7.21 25.09 -7.78
C THR A 314 -8.53 25.18 -8.56
N GLU A 315 -8.48 25.30 -9.88
CA GLU A 315 -9.70 25.37 -10.72
C GLU A 315 -10.52 24.07 -10.60
N LEU A 316 -9.85 22.91 -10.69
CA LEU A 316 -10.50 21.61 -10.58
C LEU A 316 -11.18 21.42 -9.23
N TRP A 317 -10.54 21.82 -8.14
CA TRP A 317 -11.10 21.71 -6.81
C TRP A 317 -12.35 22.58 -6.63
N GLN A 318 -12.42 23.75 -7.27
CA GLN A 318 -13.62 24.60 -7.25
C GLN A 318 -14.82 23.96 -7.97
N LYS A 319 -14.59 23.08 -8.96
CA LYS A 319 -15.67 22.36 -9.66
C LYS A 319 -16.46 21.40 -8.76
N ARG A 320 -16.03 21.16 -7.52
CA ARG A 320 -16.78 20.38 -6.53
C ARG A 320 -18.00 21.12 -5.96
N ILE A 321 -18.08 22.45 -6.10
CA ILE A 321 -19.14 23.27 -5.48
C ILE A 321 -20.55 22.83 -5.89
N PRO A 322 -20.89 22.61 -7.18
CA PRO A 322 -22.23 22.15 -7.55
C PRO A 322 -22.60 20.80 -6.90
N PHE A 323 -21.63 19.87 -6.82
CA PHE A 323 -21.82 18.60 -6.15
C PHE A 323 -22.01 18.75 -4.64
N LEU A 324 -21.25 19.66 -4.00
CA LEU A 324 -21.40 20.00 -2.59
C LEU A 324 -22.81 20.55 -2.29
N THR A 325 -23.31 21.45 -3.13
CA THR A 325 -24.68 22.00 -3.02
C THR A 325 -25.73 20.90 -3.17
N MET A 326 -25.60 20.06 -4.20
CA MET A 326 -26.49 18.91 -4.39
C MET A 326 -26.51 17.99 -3.16
N TYR A 327 -25.34 17.67 -2.59
CA TYR A 327 -25.24 16.84 -1.39
C TYR A 327 -25.84 17.53 -0.15
N HIS A 328 -25.64 18.85 -0.01
CA HIS A 328 -26.25 19.65 1.05
C HIS A 328 -27.77 19.58 1.02
N ASP A 329 -28.38 19.73 -0.15
CA ASP A 329 -29.83 19.67 -0.34
C ASP A 329 -30.38 18.27 -0.05
N LEU A 330 -29.72 17.22 -0.56
CA LEU A 330 -30.04 15.83 -0.23
C LEU A 330 -29.99 15.59 1.29
N ARG A 331 -29.00 16.16 1.97
CA ARG A 331 -28.82 15.97 3.41
C ARG A 331 -29.85 16.75 4.25
N LYS A 332 -30.38 17.87 3.77
CA LYS A 332 -31.48 18.61 4.42
C LYS A 332 -32.81 17.88 4.34
N THR A 333 -33.04 17.10 3.28
CA THR A 333 -34.29 16.35 3.09
C THR A 333 -34.42 15.11 3.99
N LYS A 334 -33.34 14.73 4.70
CA LYS A 334 -33.30 13.62 5.66
C LYS A 334 -33.18 14.13 7.08
#